data_AF-A0A0L0F3M2-F1
#
_entry.id   AF-A0A0L0F3M2-F1
#
_cell.length_a   1.000
_cell.length_b   1.000
_cell.length_c   1.000
_cell.angle_alpha   90.00
_cell.angle_beta   90.00
_cell.angle_gamma   90.00
#
_symmetry.space_group_name_H-M   'P 1'
#
loop_
_entity.id
_entity.type
_entity.pdbx_description
1 polymer ?
#
loop_
_entity_poly.entity_id
_entity_poly.type
_entity_poly.pdbx_seq_one_letter_code
_entity_poly.pdbx_strand_id
1 'polypeptide(L)' 'VAKVDATVNEDAADEFDITNFPTIKLVRKDIVDEYEGAHLETQDLIDFVEFKTGPPAIRMNSLEAFK' A
#
# COMPACT_ATOMS: atom_id res chain seq x y z
N VAL A 1 6.47 4.39 7.32
CA VAL A 1 6.55 5.04 5.99
C VAL A 1 7.99 5.45 5.76
N ALA A 2 8.57 5.08 4.62
CA ALA A 2 9.93 5.48 4.23
C ALA A 2 9.85 6.36 2.98
N LYS A 3 10.80 7.30 2.85
CA LYS A 3 10.97 8.11 1.64
C LYS A 3 12.26 7.70 0.97
N VAL A 4 12.18 7.28 -0.28
CA VAL A 4 13.34 6.92 -1.11
C VAL A 4 13.34 7.83 -2.32
N ASP A 5 14.50 8.41 -2.63
CA ASP A 5 14.70 9.19 -3.84
C ASP A 5 15.20 8.25 -4.94
N ALA A 6 14.31 7.92 -5.88
CA ALA A 6 14.62 6.99 -6.98
C ALA A 6 15.57 7.60 -8.02
N THR A 7 15.79 8.93 -8.02
CA THR A 7 16.75 9.57 -8.94
C THR A 7 18.19 9.38 -8.49
N VAL A 8 18.41 9.16 -7.19
CA VAL A 8 19.72 8.88 -6.59
C VAL A 8 19.93 7.38 -6.38
N ASN A 9 18.85 6.63 -6.15
CA ASN A 9 18.88 5.19 -5.87
C ASN A 9 18.32 4.41 -7.07
N GLU A 10 19.12 4.30 -8.13
CA GLU A 10 18.73 3.60 -9.37
C GLU A 10 18.43 2.12 -9.12
N ASP A 11 19.21 1.43 -8.27
CA ASP A 11 18.96 0.01 -7.93
C ASP A 11 17.56 -0.23 -7.33
N ALA A 12 17.11 0.69 -6.47
CA ALA A 12 15.78 0.62 -5.87
C ALA A 12 14.68 1.02 -6.87
N ALA A 13 14.98 1.94 -7.79
CA ALA A 13 14.05 2.30 -8.86
C ALA A 13 13.78 1.10 -9.77
N ASP A 14 14.83 0.37 -10.13
CA ASP A 14 14.75 -0.85 -10.96
C ASP A 14 14.09 -2.01 -10.19
N GLU A 15 14.48 -2.29 -8.94
CA GLU A 15 13.89 -3.38 -8.15
C GLU A 15 12.38 -3.23 -7.94
N PHE A 16 11.91 -1.99 -7.79
CA PHE A 16 10.51 -1.68 -7.56
C PHE A 16 9.78 -1.17 -8.81
N ASP A 17 10.38 -1.26 -10.01
CA ASP A 17 9.81 -0.80 -11.28
C ASP A 17 9.18 0.62 -11.19
N ILE A 18 9.93 1.59 -10.65
CA ILE A 18 9.48 2.97 -10.49
C ILE A 18 9.70 3.74 -11.79
N THR A 19 8.62 3.98 -12.53
CA THR A 19 8.66 4.65 -13.85
C THR A 19 8.06 6.07 -13.84
N ASN A 20 7.22 6.39 -12.85
CA ASN A 20 6.54 7.67 -12.72
C ASN A 20 6.71 8.24 -11.31
N PHE A 21 6.49 9.54 -11.15
CA PHE A 21 6.57 10.23 -9.86
C PHE A 21 5.34 11.11 -9.64
N PRO A 22 4.79 11.17 -8.41
CA PRO A 22 5.08 10.32 -7.25
C PRO A 22 4.40 8.93 -7.36
N THR A 23 5.09 7.86 -6.93
CA THR A 23 4.52 6.50 -6.82
C THR A 23 4.64 6.02 -5.37
N ILE A 24 3.58 5.38 -4.86
CA ILE A 24 3.54 4.79 -3.52
C ILE A 24 3.38 3.28 -3.68
N LYS A 25 4.32 2.50 -3.13
CA LYS A 25 4.26 1.04 -3.09
C LYS A 25 4.28 0.54 -1.65
N LEU A 26 3.47 -0.47 -1.37
CA LEU A 26 3.41 -1.19 -0.09
C LEU A 26 4.19 -2.50 -0.23
N VAL A 27 5.36 -2.54 0.40
CA VAL A 27 6.25 -3.70 0.41
C VAL A 27 6.00 -4.54 1.66
N ARG A 28 5.68 -5.82 1.49
CA ARG A 28 5.38 -6.77 2.57
C ARG A 28 6.02 -8.11 2.28
N LYS A 29 7.18 -8.36 2.89
CA LYS A 29 8.03 -9.53 2.57
C LYS A 29 8.26 -9.56 1.06
N ASP A 30 7.68 -10.53 0.36
CA ASP A 30 7.84 -10.75 -1.08
C ASP A 30 6.69 -10.15 -1.93
N ILE A 31 5.70 -9.51 -1.29
CA ILE A 31 4.56 -8.91 -1.98
C ILE A 31 4.76 -7.39 -2.06
N VAL A 32 4.73 -6.87 -3.28
CA VAL A 32 4.74 -5.43 -3.56
C VAL A 32 3.40 -5.06 -4.17
N ASP A 33 2.58 -4.31 -3.44
CA ASP A 33 1.32 -3.76 -3.94
C ASP A 33 1.51 -2.29 -4.31
N GLU A 34 1.02 -1.87 -5.46
CA GLU A 34 0.97 -0.46 -5.85
C GLU A 34 -0.30 0.20 -5.28
N TYR A 35 -0.15 1.44 -4.78
CA TYR A 35 -1.28 2.23 -4.33
C TYR A 35 -1.89 2.98 -5.53
N GLU A 36 -3.06 2.52 -5.97
CA GLU A 36 -3.82 3.12 -7.08
C GLU A 36 -4.82 4.21 -6.63
N GLY A 37 -4.88 4.51 -5.33
CA GLY A 37 -5.77 5.53 -4.79
C GLY A 37 -5.37 6.94 -5.20
N ALA A 38 -6.33 7.88 -5.20
CA ALA A 38 -6.04 9.28 -5.47
C ALA A 38 -5.00 9.80 -4.47
N HIS A 39 -3.95 10.45 -4.96
CA HIS A 39 -2.78 10.90 -4.18
C HIS A 39 -3.06 12.07 -3.21
N LEU A 40 -4.31 12.28 -2.79
CA LEU A 40 -4.77 13.54 -2.19
C LEU A 40 -5.24 13.40 -0.74
N GLU A 41 -5.72 12.24 -0.29
CA GLU A 41 -6.29 12.10 1.06
C GLU A 41 -5.51 11.09 1.91
N THR A 42 -5.05 11.53 3.07
CA THR A 42 -4.33 10.69 4.03
C THR A 42 -5.19 9.53 4.54
N GLN A 43 -6.52 9.73 4.59
CA GLN A 43 -7.44 8.71 5.08
C GLN A 43 -7.48 7.49 4.16
N ASP A 44 -7.51 7.69 2.84
CA ASP A 44 -7.50 6.61 1.85
C ASP A 44 -6.23 5.75 1.96
N LEU A 45 -5.08 6.40 2.26
CA LEU A 45 -3.83 5.69 2.48
C LEU A 45 -3.87 4.84 3.75
N ILE A 46 -4.48 5.36 4.82
CA ILE A 46 -4.66 4.62 6.08
C ILE A 46 -5.54 3.40 5.81
N ASP A 47 -6.71 3.60 5.20
CA ASP A 47 -7.67 2.55 4.90
C ASP A 47 -7.06 1.48 3.98
N PHE A 48 -6.24 1.88 2.99
CA PHE A 48 -5.51 0.95 2.14
C PHE A 48 -4.50 0.10 2.92
N VAL A 49 -3.71 0.72 3.79
CA VAL A 49 -2.74 -0.01 4.62
C VAL A 49 -3.46 -0.96 5.56
N GLU A 50 -4.54 -0.53 6.21
CA GLU A 50 -5.35 -1.39 7.10
C GLU A 50 -5.98 -2.54 6.33
N PHE A 51 -6.54 -2.30 5.15
CA PHE A 51 -7.13 -3.33 4.31
C PHE A 51 -6.10 -4.37 3.88
N LYS A 52 -4.93 -3.93 3.43
CA LYS A 52 -3.87 -4.83 2.97
C LYS A 52 -3.26 -5.58 4.15
N THR A 53 -2.91 -4.91 5.24
CA THR A 53 -2.20 -5.51 6.40
C THR A 53 -3.11 -6.21 7.40
N GLY A 54 -4.42 -6.01 7.30
CA GLY A 54 -5.43 -6.61 8.16
C GLY A 54 -5.54 -8.13 8.00
N PRO A 55 -6.30 -8.80 8.90
CA PRO A 55 -6.54 -10.22 8.80
C PRO A 55 -7.28 -10.55 7.48
N PRO A 56 -6.92 -11.65 6.80
CA PRO A 56 -7.52 -12.02 5.51
C PRO A 56 -9.02 -12.34 5.60
N ALA A 57 -9.51 -12.62 6.80
CA ALA A 57 -10.93 -12.76 7.09
C ALA A 57 -11.22 -12.27 8.51
N ILE A 58 -12.29 -11.49 8.64
CA ILE A 58 -12.85 -11.11 9.93
C ILE A 58 -13.87 -12.19 10.30
N ARG A 59 -13.70 -12.82 11.47
CA ARG A 59 -14.67 -13.81 11.95
C ARG A 59 -15.95 -13.10 12.36
N MET A 60 -16.99 -13.22 11.56
CA MET A 60 -18.32 -12.69 11.86
C MET A 60 -19.01 -13.57 12.89
N ASN A 61 -19.23 -13.03 14.09
CA ASN A 61 -19.88 -13.75 15.20
C ASN A 61 -21.38 -13.40 15.35
N SER A 62 -21.92 -12.46 14.56
CA SER A 62 -23.32 -12.05 14.65
C SER A 62 -23.86 -11.55 13.31
N LEU A 63 -25.19 -11.62 13.16
CA LEU A 63 -25.91 -11.12 11.98
C LEU A 63 -25.78 -9.60 11.81
N GLU A 64 -25.55 -8.87 12.91
CA GLU A 64 -25.35 -7.41 12.89
C GLU A 64 -24.04 -6.98 12.24
N ALA A 65 -23.01 -7.84 12.28
CA ALA A 65 -21.73 -7.56 11.63
C ALA A 65 -21.79 -7.64 10.09
N PHE A 66 -22.91 -8.12 9.52
CA PHE A 66 -23.10 -8.35 8.07
C PHE A 66 -23.74 -7.17 7.31
N LYS A 67 -24.04 -6.06 7.98
CA LYS A 67 -24.54 -4.84 7.32
C LYS A 67 -23.40 -3.93 6.90
#